data_AF-A0AAD7JBD5-F1
#
_entry.id   AF-A0AAD7JBD5-F1
#
_cell.length_a   1.000
_cell.length_b   1.000
_cell.length_c   1.000
_cell.angle_alpha   90.00
_cell.angle_beta   90.00
_cell.angle_gamma   90.00
#
_symmetry.space_group_name_H-M   'P 1'
#
loop_
_entity.id
_entity.type
_entity.pdbx_description
1 polymer ?
#
loop_
_entity_poly.entity_id
_entity_poly.type
_entity_poly.pdbx_seq_one_letter_code
_entity_poly.pdbx_strand_id
1 'polypeptide(L)'
;ERAGLSVKRVQKMAAERDPLLEGHFLDRISQYPPNYLVPLDEMSKDDRTYARLWGRAPVGDRVEEYSPFVRKRRYTAIAALALDEGIIAARVLDGSSDRETFVDFLRNDLLPVMNPYPAPRSVLLL
;
A
#
# COMPACT_ATOMS: atom_id res chain seq x y z
N GLU A 1 -13.50 0.09 -41.94
CA GLU A 1 -12.03 0.13 -41.69
C GLU A 1 -11.79 1.05 -40.49
N ARG A 2 -11.28 0.52 -39.36
CA ARG A 2 -10.95 1.38 -38.20
C ARG A 2 -9.65 2.10 -38.53
N ALA A 3 -9.58 3.40 -38.29
CA ALA A 3 -8.49 4.32 -38.68
C ALA A 3 -7.11 4.05 -38.01
N GLY A 4 -6.64 2.79 -37.99
CA GLY A 4 -5.41 2.39 -37.31
C GLY A 4 -5.48 2.42 -35.77
N LEU A 5 -6.67 2.56 -35.19
CA LEU A 5 -6.85 2.66 -33.74
C LEU A 5 -7.25 1.31 -33.11
N SER A 6 -6.51 0.90 -32.07
CA SER A 6 -6.80 -0.26 -31.23
C SER A 6 -7.48 0.15 -29.92
N VAL A 7 -8.47 -0.62 -29.45
CA VAL A 7 -9.06 -0.42 -28.12
C VAL A 7 -8.02 -0.82 -27.06
N LYS A 8 -7.70 0.10 -26.14
CA LYS A 8 -6.81 -0.13 -24.99
C LYS A 8 -7.56 0.07 -23.68
N ARG A 9 -7.18 -0.66 -22.65
CA ARG A 9 -7.68 -0.42 -21.29
C ARG A 9 -7.20 0.94 -20.82
N VAL A 10 -8.11 1.76 -20.31
CA VAL A 10 -7.78 3.07 -19.75
C VAL A 10 -6.96 2.88 -18.48
N GLN A 11 -5.81 3.57 -18.40
CA GLN A 11 -5.03 3.66 -17.18
C GLN A 11 -5.64 4.77 -16.32
N LYS A 12 -6.11 4.41 -15.12
CA LYS A 12 -6.63 5.38 -14.15
C LYS A 12 -5.46 5.98 -13.38
N MET A 13 -5.34 7.31 -13.43
CA MET A 13 -4.32 8.07 -12.72
C MET A 13 -4.98 8.90 -11.63
N ALA A 14 -4.26 9.18 -10.54
CA ALA A 14 -4.71 10.15 -9.53
C ALA A 14 -4.77 11.54 -10.17
N ALA A 15 -5.86 12.28 -9.93
CA ALA A 15 -6.03 13.62 -10.49
C ALA A 15 -5.09 14.63 -9.82
N GLU A 16 -4.70 14.33 -8.59
CA GLU A 16 -3.81 15.09 -7.72
C GLU A 16 -2.32 14.90 -8.07
N ARG A 17 -2.00 14.01 -9.02
CA ARG A 17 -0.60 13.74 -9.41
C ARG A 17 0.01 14.99 -10.05
N ASP A 18 1.10 15.47 -9.46
CA ASP A 18 1.91 16.57 -9.97
C ASP A 18 3.34 16.08 -10.29
N PRO A 19 3.75 16.05 -11.58
CA PRO A 19 5.09 15.63 -11.99
C PRO A 19 6.23 16.46 -11.39
N LEU A 20 6.00 17.74 -11.08
CA LEU A 20 7.01 18.60 -10.46
C LEU A 20 7.25 18.19 -9.01
N LEU A 21 6.18 17.96 -8.24
CA LEU A 21 6.29 17.46 -6.87
C LEU A 21 6.93 16.07 -6.82
N GLU A 22 6.59 15.20 -7.77
CA GLU A 22 7.22 13.88 -7.92
C GLU A 22 8.73 14.02 -8.20
N GLY A 23 9.12 14.90 -9.13
CA GLY A 23 10.52 15.16 -9.43
C GLY A 23 11.31 15.71 -8.23
N HIS A 24 10.74 16.66 -7.49
CA HIS A 24 11.35 17.21 -6.27
C HIS A 24 11.51 16.15 -5.18
N PHE A 25 10.54 15.26 -5.03
CA PHE A 25 10.63 14.14 -4.09
C PHE A 25 11.76 13.18 -4.47
N LEU A 26 11.85 12.80 -5.76
CA LEU A 26 12.91 11.92 -6.25
C LEU A 26 14.30 12.53 -6.08
N ASP A 27 14.47 13.81 -6.41
CA ASP A 27 15.74 14.52 -6.20
C ASP A 27 16.17 14.48 -4.74
N ARG A 28 15.25 14.79 -3.81
CA ARG A 28 15.52 14.74 -2.36
C ARG A 28 15.90 13.35 -1.88
N ILE A 29 15.15 12.32 -2.27
CA ILE A 29 15.38 10.97 -1.73
C ILE A 29 16.61 10.30 -2.34
N SER A 30 16.99 10.68 -3.56
CA SER A 30 18.17 10.14 -4.26
C SER A 30 19.50 10.44 -3.55
N GLN A 31 19.51 11.40 -2.61
CA GLN A 31 20.68 11.75 -1.81
C GLN A 31 21.04 10.68 -0.77
N TYR A 32 20.13 9.74 -0.47
CA TYR A 32 20.34 8.70 0.53
C TYR A 32 20.68 7.36 -0.15
N PRO A 33 21.67 6.60 0.37
CA PRO A 33 21.88 5.23 -0.07
C PRO A 33 20.61 4.38 0.15
N PRO A 34 20.25 3.46 -0.77
CA PRO A 34 19.01 2.69 -0.67
C PRO A 34 18.85 1.90 0.64
N ASN A 35 19.96 1.42 1.22
CA ASN A 35 19.96 0.69 2.49
C ASN A 35 19.68 1.57 3.72
N TYR A 36 19.57 2.89 3.56
CA TYR A 36 19.21 3.82 4.64
C TYR A 36 17.69 3.98 4.73
N LEU A 37 16.99 3.75 3.61
CA LEU A 37 15.58 4.04 3.45
C LEU A 37 14.72 2.97 4.10
N VAL A 38 13.73 3.44 4.85
CA VAL A 38 12.68 2.63 5.48
C VAL A 38 11.33 3.17 5.01
N PRO A 39 10.81 2.72 3.86
CA PRO A 39 9.46 3.05 3.43
C PRO A 39 8.43 2.40 4.34
N LEU A 40 7.46 3.22 4.75
CA LEU A 40 6.29 2.82 5.51
C LEU A 40 5.06 3.02 4.65
N ASP A 41 4.11 2.09 4.73
CA ASP A 41 2.80 2.29 4.11
C ASP A 41 1.68 1.68 4.98
N GLU A 42 0.46 2.18 4.76
CA GLU A 42 -0.76 1.67 5.35
C GLU A 42 -1.63 1.00 4.28
N MET A 43 -2.01 -0.25 4.53
CA MET A 43 -3.08 -0.90 3.78
C MET A 43 -4.29 -1.13 4.66
N SER A 44 -5.48 -1.02 4.05
CA SER A 44 -6.72 -1.40 4.72
C SER A 44 -7.41 -2.55 4.00
N LYS A 45 -7.88 -3.51 4.78
CA LYS A 45 -8.53 -4.74 4.33
C LYS A 45 -9.93 -4.81 4.92
N ASP A 46 -10.92 -4.99 4.06
CA ASP A 46 -12.29 -5.35 4.43
C ASP A 46 -12.52 -6.82 4.06
N ASP A 47 -13.42 -7.50 4.76
CA ASP A 47 -13.79 -8.90 4.52
C ASP A 47 -14.52 -9.10 3.18
N ARG A 48 -14.94 -8.02 2.52
CA ARG A 48 -15.50 -8.03 1.16
C ARG A 48 -14.48 -8.27 0.06
N THR A 49 -13.19 -8.05 0.33
CA THR A 49 -12.15 -8.02 -0.71
C THR A 49 -11.90 -9.39 -1.37
N TYR A 50 -12.39 -10.49 -0.78
CA TYR A 50 -12.15 -11.86 -1.27
C TYR A 50 -13.23 -12.43 -2.22
N ALA A 51 -14.29 -11.69 -2.53
CA ALA A 51 -15.28 -12.16 -3.51
C ALA A 51 -14.69 -12.14 -4.93
N ARG A 52 -14.90 -13.22 -5.71
CA ARG A 52 -14.47 -13.30 -7.10
C ARG A 52 -15.32 -12.37 -7.95
N LEU A 53 -14.68 -11.35 -8.52
CA LEU A 53 -15.36 -10.42 -9.43
C LEU A 53 -15.80 -11.07 -10.76
N TRP A 54 -15.23 -12.23 -11.10
CA TRP A 54 -15.46 -12.90 -12.38
C TRP A 54 -15.60 -14.41 -12.18
N GLY A 55 -16.59 -15.00 -12.85
CA GLY A 55 -16.76 -16.44 -12.94
C GLY A 55 -17.14 -16.85 -14.36
N ARG A 56 -17.18 -18.16 -14.61
CA ARG A 56 -17.52 -18.72 -15.92
C ARG A 56 -18.73 -19.64 -15.77
N ALA A 57 -19.75 -19.42 -16.61
CA ALA A 57 -20.91 -20.28 -16.78
C ALA A 57 -21.23 -20.38 -18.29
N PRO A 58 -22.02 -21.38 -18.72
CA PRO A 58 -22.55 -21.43 -20.07
C PRO A 58 -23.35 -20.16 -20.43
N VAL A 59 -23.48 -19.90 -21.74
CA VAL A 59 -24.24 -18.74 -22.23
C VAL A 59 -25.71 -18.91 -21.87
N GLY A 60 -26.26 -17.96 -21.12
CA GLY A 60 -27.64 -18.00 -20.60
C GLY A 60 -27.72 -18.34 -19.11
N ASP A 61 -26.65 -18.86 -18.53
CA ASP A 61 -26.60 -19.23 -17.12
C ASP A 61 -25.95 -18.14 -16.26
N ARG A 62 -26.43 -17.99 -15.03
CA ARG A 62 -25.84 -17.09 -14.04
C ARG A 62 -24.74 -17.81 -13.27
N VAL A 63 -23.60 -17.16 -13.06
CA VAL A 63 -22.63 -17.63 -12.07
C VAL A 63 -23.10 -17.22 -10.68
N GLU A 64 -23.16 -18.18 -9.78
CA GLU A 64 -23.48 -17.96 -8.37
C GLU A 64 -22.22 -18.09 -7.52
N GLU A 65 -21.96 -17.10 -6.67
CA GLU A 65 -20.90 -17.13 -5.66
C GLU A 65 -21.50 -16.81 -4.29
N TYR A 66 -21.19 -17.64 -3.31
CA TYR A 66 -21.56 -17.41 -1.92
C TYR A 66 -20.39 -16.76 -1.17
N SER A 67 -20.40 -15.43 -1.10
CA SER A 67 -19.45 -14.64 -0.32
C SER A 67 -20.12 -14.02 0.91
N PRO A 68 -19.37 -13.66 1.97
CA PRO A 68 -19.93 -12.94 3.11
C PRO A 68 -20.65 -11.65 2.66
N PHE A 69 -21.98 -11.62 2.84
CA PHE A 69 -22.82 -10.48 2.42
C PHE A 69 -22.79 -9.30 3.42
N VAL A 70 -22.35 -9.57 4.65
CA VAL A 70 -22.33 -8.61 5.76
C VAL A 70 -21.01 -7.83 5.75
N ARG A 71 -21.08 -6.51 5.99
CA ARG A 71 -19.92 -5.68 6.31
C ARG A 71 -19.35 -6.20 7.64
N LYS A 72 -18.24 -6.93 7.59
CA LYS A 72 -17.55 -7.39 8.81
C LYS A 72 -16.52 -6.34 9.23
N ARG A 73 -15.54 -6.73 10.03
CA ARG A 73 -14.50 -5.85 10.57
C ARG A 73 -13.54 -5.42 9.46
N ARG A 74 -13.19 -4.13 9.48
CA ARG A 74 -12.09 -3.58 8.68
C ARG A 74 -10.82 -3.75 9.50
N TYR A 75 -9.75 -4.14 8.85
CA TYR A 75 -8.42 -4.15 9.45
C TYR A 75 -7.55 -3.14 8.72
N THR A 76 -6.79 -2.36 9.45
CA THR A 76 -5.70 -1.56 8.91
C THR A 76 -4.40 -2.28 9.27
N ALA A 77 -3.53 -2.51 8.29
CA ALA A 77 -2.17 -2.99 8.52
C ALA A 77 -1.19 -1.88 8.14
N ILE A 78 -0.30 -1.55 9.07
CA ILE A 78 0.81 -0.62 8.86
C ILE A 78 2.07 -1.46 8.85
N ALA A 79 2.94 -1.26 7.87
CA ALA A 79 4.20 -1.98 7.77
C ALA A 79 5.32 -1.08 7.27
N ALA A 80 6.53 -1.33 7.79
CA ALA A 80 7.76 -0.71 7.37
C ALA A 80 8.69 -1.75 6.75
N LEU A 81 9.31 -1.40 5.63
CA LEU A 81 10.21 -2.27 4.89
C LEU A 81 11.65 -1.76 4.95
N ALA A 82 12.62 -2.67 4.90
CA ALA A 82 14.03 -2.39 4.66
C ALA A 82 14.54 -3.22 3.48
N LEU A 83 15.54 -2.70 2.77
CA LEU A 83 16.07 -3.32 1.56
C LEU A 83 16.64 -4.73 1.78
N ASP A 84 17.24 -4.95 2.94
CA ASP A 84 18.00 -6.16 3.28
C ASP A 84 17.17 -7.25 3.98
N GLU A 85 16.09 -6.88 4.68
CA GLU A 85 15.28 -7.80 5.50
C GLU A 85 13.82 -7.91 5.05
N GLY A 86 13.32 -6.97 4.24
CA GLY A 86 11.89 -6.89 3.96
C GLY A 86 11.15 -6.24 5.11
N ILE A 87 10.11 -6.87 5.67
CA ILE A 87 9.31 -6.28 6.74
C ILE A 87 10.10 -6.27 8.06
N ILE A 88 10.40 -5.07 8.57
CA ILE A 88 11.11 -4.91 9.85
C ILE A 88 10.19 -4.56 11.01
N ALA A 89 9.01 -3.99 10.72
CA ALA A 89 7.96 -3.73 11.70
C ALA A 89 6.60 -3.80 11.01
N ALA A 90 5.62 -4.42 11.66
CA ALA A 90 4.24 -4.44 11.16
C ALA A 90 3.24 -4.53 12.31
N ARG A 91 2.09 -3.87 12.15
CA ARG A 91 1.00 -3.89 13.12
C ARG A 91 -0.34 -3.96 12.40
N VAL A 92 -1.24 -4.79 12.91
CA VAL A 92 -2.63 -4.86 12.45
C VAL A 92 -3.55 -4.27 13.51
N LEU A 93 -4.38 -3.32 13.08
CA LEU A 93 -5.39 -2.63 13.87
C LEU A 93 -6.78 -3.11 13.47
N ASP A 94 -7.68 -3.27 14.44
CA ASP A 94 -9.12 -3.43 14.18
C ASP A 94 -9.72 -2.04 13.97
N GLY A 95 -10.30 -1.80 12.80
CA GLY A 95 -10.78 -0.49 12.36
C GLY A 95 -9.75 0.30 11.54
N SER A 96 -9.91 1.62 11.52
CA SER A 96 -8.99 2.55 10.86
C SER A 96 -7.84 2.93 11.79
N SER A 97 -6.68 3.29 11.23
CA SER A 97 -5.67 4.03 11.98
C SER A 97 -6.16 5.46 12.29
N ASP A 98 -5.57 6.02 13.33
CA ASP A 98 -5.59 7.44 13.64
C ASP A 98 -4.17 7.92 13.97
N ARG A 99 -4.04 9.19 14.31
CA ARG A 99 -2.74 9.78 14.65
C ARG A 99 -2.10 9.09 15.86
N GLU A 100 -2.88 8.72 16.87
CA GLU A 100 -2.36 8.16 18.11
C GLU A 100 -1.81 6.76 17.88
N THR A 101 -2.60 5.89 17.25
CA THR A 101 -2.20 4.54 16.87
C THR A 101 -1.01 4.53 15.91
N PHE A 102 -0.92 5.49 15.00
CA PHE A 102 0.23 5.65 14.12
C PHE A 102 1.50 6.08 14.86
N VAL A 103 1.41 7.09 15.72
CA VAL A 103 2.57 7.55 16.53
C VAL A 103 3.02 6.46 17.49
N ASP A 104 2.08 5.70 18.05
CA ASP A 104 2.38 4.55 18.91
C ASP A 104 3.13 3.46 18.13
N PHE A 105 2.71 3.13 16.90
CA PHE A 105 3.44 2.23 16.01
C PHE A 105 4.87 2.72 15.74
N LEU A 106 5.04 4.01 15.42
CA LEU A 106 6.37 4.56 15.19
C LEU A 106 7.26 4.41 16.42
N ARG A 107 6.76 4.74 17.61
CA ARG A 107 7.55 4.74 18.85
C ARG A 107 7.88 3.34 19.35
N ASN A 108 6.90 2.44 19.30
CA ASN A 108 6.98 1.17 20.01
C ASN A 108 7.33 -0.01 19.10
N ASP A 109 7.04 0.06 17.80
CA ASP A 109 7.40 -1.01 16.85
C ASP A 109 8.54 -0.63 15.92
N LEU A 110 8.50 0.57 15.32
CA LEU A 110 9.42 0.91 14.23
C LEU A 110 10.76 1.51 14.70
N LEU A 111 10.74 2.61 15.46
CA LEU A 111 11.96 3.28 15.89
C LEU A 111 12.94 2.38 16.67
N PRO A 112 12.48 1.41 17.50
CA PRO A 112 13.39 0.50 18.20
C PRO A 112 14.23 -0.41 17.28
N VAL A 113 13.77 -0.65 16.05
CA VAL A 113 14.47 -1.49 15.05
C VAL A 113 15.18 -0.65 13.97
N MET A 114 15.06 0.67 14.04
CA MET A 114 15.80 1.60 13.19
C MET A 114 17.14 1.98 13.82
N ASN A 115 18.08 2.46 13.01
CA ASN A 115 19.36 2.97 13.51
C ASN A 115 19.41 4.50 13.48
N PRO A 116 20.25 5.13 14.33
CA PRO A 116 20.56 6.55 14.19
C PRO A 116 21.21 6.85 12.84
N TYR A 117 20.82 7.97 12.22
CA TYR A 117 21.50 8.47 11.02
C TYR A 117 22.98 8.81 11.35
N PRO A 118 23.98 8.44 10.51
CA PRO A 118 23.87 7.92 9.15
C PRO A 118 24.14 6.41 9.03
N ALA A 119 23.54 5.56 9.86
CA ALA A 119 23.63 4.10 9.70
C ALA A 119 22.56 3.57 8.70
N PRO A 120 22.64 2.30 8.25
CA PRO A 120 21.54 1.67 7.50
C PRO A 120 20.21 1.73 8.26
N ARG A 121 19.07 1.73 7.56
CA ARG A 121 17.72 1.81 8.14
C ARG A 121 17.50 3.01 9.08
N SER A 122 17.99 4.19 8.69
CA SER A 122 17.95 5.41 9.51
C SER A 122 17.09 6.53 8.96
N VAL A 123 16.54 6.37 7.75
CA VAL A 123 15.74 7.39 7.06
C VAL A 123 14.34 6.84 6.84
N LEU A 124 13.37 7.36 7.59
CA LEU A 124 11.96 7.02 7.45
C LEU A 124 11.38 7.72 6.21
N LEU A 125 10.70 6.97 5.36
CA LEU A 125 9.95 7.47 4.20
C LEU A 125 8.46 7.23 4.45
N LEU A 126 7.71 8.34 4.47
CA LEU A 126 6.26 8.43 4.74
C LEU A 126 5.51 8.95 3.52
#